data_AF-A0A8T6F8H2-F1
#
_entry.id   AF-A0A8T6F8H2-F1
#
_cell.length_a   1.000
_cell.length_b   1.000
_cell.length_c   1.000
_cell.angle_alpha   90.00
_cell.angle_beta   90.00
_cell.angle_gamma   90.00
#
_symmetry.space_group_name_H-M   'P 1'
#
loop_
_entity.id
_entity.type
_entity.pdbx_description
1 polymer ?
#
loop_
_entity_poly.entity_id
_entity_poly.type
_entity_poly.pdbx_seq_one_letter_code
_entity_poly.pdbx_strand_id
1 'polypeptide(L)'
;MLGVDFWQTHVVPPISNTDRAGLAGNVLLDAAVTGLPVDSVAVPLRLKLVDRSWLGDCAGRLPRALTDAIDDGIRAVLGLDRA
;
A
#
# COMPACT_ATOMS: atom_id res chain seq x y z
N MET A 1 23.36 -16.22 -4.17
CA MET A 1 22.25 -15.81 -3.28
C MET A 1 22.88 -15.41 -1.96
N LEU A 2 22.86 -14.14 -1.59
CA LEU A 2 23.44 -13.68 -0.31
C LEU A 2 22.58 -14.26 0.81
N GLY A 3 23.16 -15.11 1.66
CA GLY A 3 22.49 -15.74 2.81
C GLY A 3 22.27 -14.75 3.94
N VAL A 4 21.40 -13.77 3.72
CA VAL A 4 20.99 -12.79 4.72
C VAL A 4 19.50 -13.01 5.00
N ASP A 5 19.14 -13.23 6.26
CA ASP A 5 17.75 -13.17 6.69
C ASP A 5 17.28 -11.71 6.57
N PHE A 6 16.62 -11.38 5.46
CA PHE A 6 16.05 -10.06 5.27
C PHE A 6 14.77 -9.93 6.10
N TRP A 7 14.91 -9.38 7.31
CA TRP A 7 13.80 -9.03 8.21
C TRP A 7 13.04 -7.77 7.76
N GLN A 8 12.97 -7.53 6.45
CA GLN A 8 12.34 -6.36 5.86
C GLN A 8 11.03 -6.74 5.18
N THR A 9 10.19 -5.74 4.92
CA THR A 9 8.98 -5.90 4.11
C THR A 9 8.71 -4.65 3.30
N HIS A 10 8.09 -4.82 2.14
CA HIS A 10 7.60 -3.70 1.36
C HIS A 10 6.26 -3.23 1.92
N VAL A 11 6.06 -1.91 1.96
CA VAL A 11 4.82 -1.27 2.40
C VAL A 11 4.44 -0.15 1.46
N VAL A 12 3.14 0.05 1.29
CA VAL A 12 2.56 1.26 0.70
C VAL A 12 1.91 2.06 1.83
N PRO A 13 2.60 3.07 2.39
CA PRO A 13 2.09 3.82 3.53
C PRO A 13 0.94 4.73 3.07
N PRO A 14 -0.26 4.61 3.67
CA PRO A 14 -1.37 5.48 3.34
C PRO A 14 -1.15 6.90 3.86
N ILE A 15 -1.87 7.85 3.28
CA ILE A 15 -1.94 9.25 3.75
C ILE A 15 -3.40 9.64 3.94
N SER A 16 -3.71 10.46 4.95
CA SER A 16 -5.07 10.96 5.19
C SER A 16 -5.49 12.12 4.28
N ASN A 17 -4.61 12.57 3.38
CA ASN A 17 -4.97 13.58 2.39
C ASN A 17 -5.77 12.94 1.24
N THR A 18 -7.09 12.94 1.38
CA THR A 18 -8.03 12.32 0.45
C THR A 18 -8.10 13.01 -0.91
N ASP A 19 -7.62 14.26 -1.05
CA ASP A 19 -7.55 14.97 -2.34
C ASP A 19 -6.62 14.28 -3.35
N ARG A 20 -5.83 13.30 -2.88
CA ARG A 20 -4.92 12.50 -3.70
C ARG A 20 -5.59 11.28 -4.34
N ALA A 21 -6.82 10.95 -3.97
CA ALA A 21 -7.54 9.79 -4.50
C ALA A 21 -7.72 9.89 -6.02
N GLY A 22 -7.59 8.76 -6.73
CA GLY A 22 -7.79 8.67 -8.19
C GLY A 22 -6.67 9.29 -9.04
N LEU A 23 -5.72 9.99 -8.45
CA LEU A 23 -4.56 10.53 -9.17
C LEU A 23 -3.52 9.42 -9.37
N ALA A 24 -3.11 9.15 -10.62
CA ALA A 24 -1.98 8.28 -10.94
C ALA A 24 -2.01 6.89 -10.24
N GLY A 25 -3.19 6.25 -10.19
CA GLY A 25 -3.34 4.92 -9.57
C GLY A 25 -3.45 4.93 -8.05
N ASN A 26 -3.61 6.09 -7.41
CA ASN A 26 -3.89 6.19 -5.98
C ASN A 26 -5.27 5.63 -5.64
N VAL A 27 -5.35 4.83 -4.58
CA VAL A 27 -6.56 4.11 -4.17
C VAL A 27 -7.13 4.71 -2.90
N LEU A 28 -8.40 5.13 -2.92
CA LEU A 28 -9.12 5.56 -1.73
C LEU A 28 -9.35 4.37 -0.79
N LEU A 29 -9.09 4.57 0.49
CA LEU A 29 -9.29 3.63 1.58
C LEU A 29 -10.33 4.21 2.53
N ASP A 30 -11.58 3.79 2.37
CA ASP A 30 -12.68 4.17 3.25
C ASP A 30 -12.48 3.53 4.64
N ALA A 31 -12.50 4.36 5.68
CA ALA A 31 -12.30 3.93 7.06
C ALA A 31 -13.28 2.82 7.47
N ALA A 32 -14.53 2.90 7.00
CA ALA A 32 -15.61 1.98 7.37
C ALA A 32 -15.37 0.53 6.91
N VAL A 33 -14.53 0.32 5.90
CA VAL A 33 -14.26 -1.02 5.33
C VAL A 33 -12.81 -1.48 5.48
N THR A 34 -11.89 -0.57 5.83
CA THR A 34 -10.46 -0.87 5.94
C THR A 34 -9.99 -1.11 7.36
N GLY A 35 -10.72 -0.64 8.37
CA GLY A 35 -10.29 -0.64 9.77
C GLY A 35 -9.32 0.50 10.10
N LEU A 36 -9.06 1.41 9.16
CA LEU A 36 -8.28 2.61 9.43
C LEU A 36 -9.08 3.60 10.29
N PRO A 37 -8.39 4.40 11.13
CA PRO A 37 -9.07 5.37 12.00
C PRO A 37 -9.72 6.52 11.23
N VAL A 38 -9.27 6.79 10.00
CA VAL A 38 -9.77 7.85 9.12
C VAL A 38 -9.64 7.43 7.66
N ASP A 39 -10.45 8.04 6.79
CA ASP A 39 -10.32 7.89 5.36
C ASP A 39 -8.91 8.26 4.91
N SER A 40 -8.36 7.42 4.05
CA SER A 40 -6.97 7.52 3.64
C SER A 40 -6.81 7.17 2.17
N VAL A 41 -5.60 7.37 1.65
CA VAL A 41 -5.25 7.06 0.26
C VAL A 41 -3.98 6.24 0.27
N ALA A 42 -4.01 5.05 -0.35
CA ALA A 42 -2.82 4.30 -0.70
C ALA A 42 -2.19 4.94 -1.95
N VAL A 43 -0.89 5.22 -1.88
CA VAL A 43 -0.12 5.87 -2.95
C VAL A 43 0.97 4.89 -3.40
N PRO A 44 0.75 4.09 -4.46
CA PRO A 44 1.71 3.08 -4.92
C PRO A 44 3.13 3.63 -5.19
N LEU A 45 3.23 4.87 -5.68
CA LEU A 45 4.51 5.59 -5.84
C LEU A 45 5.31 5.76 -4.55
N ARG A 46 4.68 5.61 -3.38
CA ARG A 46 5.32 5.64 -2.07
C ARG A 46 5.70 4.24 -1.55
N LEU A 47 5.83 3.25 -2.43
CA LEU A 47 6.36 1.92 -2.08
C LEU A 47 7.73 2.07 -1.39
N LYS A 48 7.87 1.46 -0.22
CA LYS A 48 9.09 1.52 0.60
C LYS A 48 9.44 0.16 1.18
N LEU A 49 10.73 -0.10 1.32
CA LEU A 49 11.26 -1.19 2.12
C LEU A 49 11.45 -0.71 3.56
N VAL A 50 10.83 -1.39 4.52
CA VAL A 50 10.94 -1.06 5.95
C VAL A 50 11.38 -2.29 6.74
N ASP A 51 11.97 -2.05 7.91
CA ASP A 51 12.21 -3.11 8.88
C ASP A 51 10.89 -3.58 9.48
N ARG A 52 10.68 -4.90 9.62
CA ARG A 52 9.43 -5.45 10.16
C ARG A 52 9.22 -5.09 11.63
N SER A 53 10.26 -4.74 12.39
CA SER A 53 10.15 -4.26 13.77
C SER A 53 9.43 -2.92 13.91
N TRP A 54 9.26 -2.17 12.81
CA TRP A 54 8.49 -0.92 12.80
C TRP A 54 6.99 -1.13 12.66
N LEU A 55 6.55 -2.36 12.37
CA LEU A 55 5.12 -2.68 12.30
C LEU A 55 4.56 -2.88 13.70
N GLY A 56 3.54 -2.11 14.04
CA GLY A 56 2.74 -2.30 15.25
C GLY A 56 1.58 -3.27 15.03
N ASP A 57 0.51 -3.08 15.80
CA ASP A 57 -0.69 -3.90 15.72
C ASP A 57 -1.39 -3.81 14.36
N CYS A 58 -2.04 -4.90 13.97
CA CYS A 58 -2.85 -4.94 12.75
C CYS A 58 -4.12 -4.08 12.93
N ALA A 59 -4.19 -2.95 12.24
CA ALA A 59 -5.36 -2.06 12.27
C ALA A 59 -6.60 -2.65 11.56
N GLY A 60 -6.40 -3.56 10.60
CA GLY A 60 -7.47 -4.15 9.83
C GLY A 60 -6.97 -4.93 8.62
N ARG A 61 -7.89 -5.43 7.80
CA ARG A 61 -7.59 -6.14 6.56
C ARG A 61 -8.31 -5.47 5.40
N LEU A 62 -7.57 -5.14 4.36
CA LEU A 62 -8.15 -4.58 3.15
C LEU A 62 -9.01 -5.63 2.42
N PRO A 63 -10.21 -5.24 1.93
CA PRO A 63 -10.95 -6.03 0.96
C PRO A 63 -10.09 -6.35 -0.28
N ARG A 64 -10.38 -7.49 -0.92
CA ARG A 64 -9.60 -7.96 -2.08
C ARG A 64 -9.55 -6.93 -3.21
N ALA A 65 -10.68 -6.31 -3.54
CA ALA A 65 -10.76 -5.30 -4.59
C ALA A 65 -9.80 -4.10 -4.37
N LEU A 66 -9.63 -3.67 -3.11
CA LEU A 66 -8.66 -2.60 -2.80
C LEU A 66 -7.23 -3.09 -2.92
N THR A 67 -6.95 -4.34 -2.53
CA THR A 67 -5.62 -4.92 -2.64
C THR A 67 -5.22 -5.11 -4.11
N ASP A 68 -6.15 -5.60 -4.94
CA ASP A 68 -5.95 -5.75 -6.39
C ASP A 68 -5.67 -4.39 -7.06
N ALA A 69 -6.44 -3.35 -6.71
CA ALA A 69 -6.21 -2.00 -7.25
C ALA A 69 -4.86 -1.39 -6.82
N ILE A 70 -4.42 -1.66 -5.59
CA ILE A 70 -3.09 -1.23 -5.12
C ILE A 70 -1.99 -1.98 -5.87
N ASP A 71 -2.15 -3.29 -6.08
CA ASP A 71 -1.22 -4.15 -6.79
C ASP A 71 -1.07 -3.72 -8.26
N ASP A 72 -2.16 -3.37 -8.94
CA ASP A 72 -2.13 -2.80 -10.29
C ASP A 72 -1.36 -1.46 -10.33
N GLY A 73 -1.60 -0.59 -9.34
CA GLY A 73 -0.84 0.64 -9.19
C GLY A 73 0.65 0.41 -8.95
N ILE A 74 1.01 -0.60 -8.16
CA ILE A 74 2.41 -1.00 -7.94
C ILE A 74 3.03 -1.51 -9.24
N ARG A 75 2.33 -2.38 -9.99
CA ARG A 75 2.80 -2.88 -11.28
C ARG A 75 3.07 -1.74 -12.26
N ALA A 76 2.16 -0.79 -12.38
CA ALA A 76 2.33 0.37 -13.25
C ALA A 76 3.56 1.21 -12.86
N VAL A 77 3.75 1.48 -11.56
CA VAL A 77 4.93 2.23 -11.06
C VAL A 77 6.24 1.49 -11.34
N LEU A 78 6.23 0.16 -11.28
CA LEU A 78 7.39 -0.69 -11.54
C LEU A 78 7.56 -1.04 -13.03
N GLY A 79 6.65 -0.60 -13.91
CA GLY A 79 6.65 -0.93 -15.35
C GLY A 79 6.39 -2.41 -15.65
N LEU A 80 5.67 -3.09 -14.77
CA LEU A 80 5.30 -4.52 -14.87
C LEU A 80 3.97 -4.76 -15.59
N ASP A 81 3.33 -3.70 -16.06
CA ASP A 81 2.08 -3.69 -16.83
C ASP A 81 2.29 -3.94 -18.34
N ARG A 82 3.54 -4.15 -18.79
CA ARG A 82 3.84 -4.50 -20.18
C ARG A 82 4.00 -6.01 -20.41
N ALA A 83 2.97 -6.58 -21.04
CA ALA A 83 3.06 -7.62 -22.07
C ALA A 83 1.94 -7.39 -23.09
#